data_AF-A0A7V9C0C7-F1
#
_entry.id   AF-A0A7V9C0C7-F1
#
_cell.length_a   1.000
_cell.length_b   1.000
_cell.length_c   1.000
_cell.angle_alpha   90.00
_cell.angle_beta   90.00
_cell.angle_gamma   90.00
#
_symmetry.space_group_name_H-M   'P 1'
#
loop_
_entity.id
_entity.type
_entity.pdbx_description
1 polymer ?
#
loop_
_entity_poly.entity_id
_entity_poly.type
_entity_poly.pdbx_seq_one_letter_code
_entity_poly.pdbx_strand_id
1 'polypeptide(L)' 'MSAQFDMPTAVPVSGSCPLCGLAVEAVATRCAACGYHLAGIDGRPGPLTRPALWWTTAGLAIVYVVTLLIVLAAR' A
#
# COMPACT_ATOMS: atom_id res chain seq x y z
N MET A 1 -2.01 -16.21 24.77
CA MET A 1 -2.88 -15.04 24.53
C MET A 1 -2.58 -14.57 23.11
N SER A 2 -3.26 -15.13 22.12
CA SER A 2 -2.98 -14.86 20.71
C SER A 2 -3.82 -13.65 20.28
N ALA A 3 -3.17 -12.54 19.98
CA ALA A 3 -3.81 -11.37 19.39
C ALA A 3 -4.22 -11.71 17.95
N GLN A 4 -5.46 -12.15 17.80
CA GLN A 4 -6.15 -12.20 16.53
C GLN A 4 -6.30 -10.75 16.06
N PHE A 5 -5.51 -10.39 15.06
CA PHE A 5 -5.62 -9.12 14.36
C PHE A 5 -6.98 -9.10 13.69
N ASP A 6 -7.90 -8.35 14.28
CA ASP A 6 -9.19 -7.96 13.70
C ASP A 6 -8.87 -7.19 12.41
N MET A 7 -8.74 -7.92 11.31
CA MET A 7 -8.54 -7.36 9.98
C MET A 7 -9.92 -6.87 9.56
N PRO A 8 -10.15 -5.54 9.43
CA PRO A 8 -11.45 -5.05 9.03
C PRO A 8 -11.76 -5.63 7.66
N THR A 9 -12.80 -6.47 7.59
CA THR A 9 -13.35 -6.99 6.35
C THR A 9 -13.85 -5.78 5.56
N ALA A 10 -12.97 -5.23 4.73
CA ALA A 10 -13.34 -4.23 3.73
C ALA A 10 -14.41 -4.90 2.87
N VAL A 11 -15.65 -4.53 3.11
CA VAL A 11 -16.79 -4.90 2.27
C VAL A 11 -16.37 -4.59 0.83
N PRO A 12 -16.38 -5.58 -0.07
CA PRO A 12 -16.03 -5.35 -1.46
C PRO A 12 -17.09 -4.46 -2.08
N VAL A 13 -16.89 -3.14 -2.03
CA VAL A 13 -17.68 -2.19 -2.81
C VAL A 13 -17.27 -2.43 -4.26
N SER A 14 -18.14 -3.09 -5.02
CA SER A 14 -17.99 -3.26 -6.47
C SER A 14 -17.93 -1.87 -7.12
N GLY A 15 -16.74 -1.48 -7.55
CA GLY A 15 -16.51 -0.21 -8.23
C GLY A 15 -16.72 -0.33 -9.74
N SER A 16 -16.98 0.78 -10.40
CA SER A 16 -16.92 0.90 -11.86
C SER A 16 -15.53 1.38 -12.28
N CYS A 17 -14.98 0.83 -13.36
CA CYS A 17 -13.74 1.36 -13.91
C CYS A 17 -13.95 2.81 -14.40
N PRO A 18 -13.16 3.79 -13.94
CA PRO A 18 -13.33 5.18 -14.34
C PRO A 18 -12.97 5.44 -15.82
N LEU A 19 -12.24 4.50 -16.45
CA LEU A 19 -11.79 4.65 -17.84
C LEU A 19 -12.83 4.13 -18.84
N CYS A 20 -13.45 2.98 -18.56
CA CYS A 20 -14.36 2.31 -19.49
C CYS A 20 -15.78 2.09 -18.95
N GLY A 21 -16.06 2.49 -17.70
CA GLY A 21 -17.37 2.37 -17.06
C GLY A 21 -17.80 0.95 -16.68
N LEU A 22 -17.02 -0.08 -17.03
CA LEU A 22 -17.36 -1.47 -16.76
C LEU A 22 -17.21 -1.80 -15.26
N ALA A 23 -18.08 -2.68 -14.77
CA ALA A 23 -18.00 -3.20 -13.42
C ALA A 23 -16.68 -3.96 -13.21
N VAL A 24 -16.00 -3.68 -12.10
CA VAL A 24 -14.74 -4.32 -11.74
C VAL A 24 -14.82 -4.87 -10.32
N GLU A 25 -14.29 -6.07 -10.13
CA GLU A 25 -14.24 -6.72 -8.83
C GLU A 25 -13.54 -5.85 -7.79
N ALA A 26 -14.09 -5.77 -6.59
CA ALA A 26 -13.58 -4.94 -5.50
C ALA A 26 -12.19 -5.36 -4.98
N VAL A 27 -11.62 -6.48 -5.44
CA VAL A 27 -10.23 -6.93 -5.20
C VAL A 27 -9.32 -6.87 -6.45
N ALA A 28 -9.87 -6.62 -7.65
CA ALA A 28 -9.09 -6.47 -8.87
C ALA A 28 -8.21 -5.20 -8.89
N THR A 29 -6.89 -5.39 -8.99
CA THR A 29 -5.91 -4.30 -9.14
C THR A 29 -5.83 -3.74 -10.57
N ARG A 30 -6.46 -4.42 -11.53
CA ARG A 30 -6.56 -4.05 -12.94
C ARG A 30 -7.94 -4.34 -13.50
N CYS A 31 -8.43 -3.50 -14.40
CA CYS A 31 -9.65 -3.77 -15.16
C CYS A 31 -9.36 -4.84 -16.22
N ALA A 32 -10.14 -5.93 -16.26
CA ALA A 32 -9.97 -7.01 -17.21
C ALA A 32 -10.31 -6.61 -18.67
N ALA A 33 -11.12 -5.56 -18.86
CA ALA A 33 -11.55 -5.13 -20.18
C ALA A 33 -10.58 -4.15 -20.84
N CYS A 34 -10.12 -3.12 -20.12
CA CYS A 34 -9.27 -2.06 -20.68
C CYS A 34 -7.83 -2.08 -20.15
N GLY A 35 -7.50 -2.96 -19.19
CA GLY A 35 -6.16 -3.06 -18.61
C GLY A 35 -5.78 -1.94 -17.64
N TYR A 36 -6.69 -1.00 -17.35
CA TYR A 36 -6.42 0.14 -16.48
C TYR A 36 -6.10 -0.29 -15.04
N HIS A 37 -5.11 0.35 -14.41
CA HIS A 37 -4.74 0.08 -13.02
C HIS A 37 -5.70 0.76 -12.04
N LEU A 38 -6.30 -0.05 -11.16
CA LEU A 38 -7.33 0.39 -10.21
C LEU A 38 -6.79 0.57 -8.78
N ALA A 39 -5.51 0.27 -8.55
CA ALA A 39 -4.90 0.32 -7.23
C ALA A 39 -4.94 1.76 -6.66
N GLY A 40 -5.53 1.95 -5.48
CA GLY A 40 -5.72 3.26 -4.85
C GLY A 40 -7.00 4.01 -5.25
N ILE A 41 -7.82 3.45 -6.14
CA ILE A 41 -9.13 4.01 -6.55
C ILE A 41 -10.24 3.32 -5.76
N ASP A 42 -11.28 4.05 -5.36
CA ASP A 42 -12.44 3.54 -4.59
C ASP A 42 -12.05 2.79 -3.29
N GLY A 43 -11.04 3.29 -2.58
CA GLY A 43 -10.59 2.67 -1.32
C GLY A 43 -9.81 1.36 -1.50
N ARG A 44 -9.51 0.97 -2.74
CA ARG A 44 -8.68 -0.21 -3.03
C ARG A 44 -7.27 -0.06 -2.45
N PRO A 45 -6.69 -1.11 -1.83
CA PRO A 45 -5.31 -1.08 -1.36
C PRO A 45 -4.36 -0.75 -2.52
N GLY A 46 -3.82 0.47 -2.49
CA GLY A 46 -2.80 0.93 -3.42
C GLY A 46 -1.40 0.52 -2.95
N PRO A 47 -0.41 0.44 -3.87
CA PRO A 47 0.98 0.14 -3.51
C PRO A 47 1.58 1.13 -2.51
N LEU A 48 1.02 2.34 -2.37
CA LEU A 48 1.30 3.29 -1.29
C LEU A 48 0.25 3.23 -0.18
N THR A 49 0.12 2.09 0.50
CA THR A 49 -0.58 2.13 1.80
C THR A 49 0.26 2.95 2.78
N ARG A 50 -0.36 3.91 3.48
CA ARG A 50 0.28 4.70 4.55
C ARG A 50 1.16 3.86 5.51
N PRO A 51 0.74 2.65 5.97
CA PRO A 51 1.60 1.82 6.81
C PRO A 51 2.86 1.32 6.10
N ALA A 52 2.77 0.85 4.85
CA ALA A 52 3.95 0.38 4.10
C ALA A 52 4.95 1.51 3.82
N LEU A 53 4.44 2.72 3.53
CA LEU A 53 5.27 3.90 3.33
C LEU A 53 5.97 4.32 4.64
N TRP A 54 5.29 4.21 5.79
CA TRP A 54 5.88 4.54 7.07
C TRP A 54 7.00 3.56 7.45
N TRP A 55 6.78 2.26 7.27
CA TRP A 55 7.81 1.24 7.54
C TRP A 55 9.06 1.39 6.67
N THR A 56 8.88 1.68 5.38
CA THR A 56 10.02 1.93 4.47
C THR A 56 10.78 3.20 4.86
N THR A 57 10.06 4.26 5.22
CA THR A 57 10.67 5.51 5.71
C THR A 57 11.44 5.29 7.01
N ALA A 58 10.86 4.56 7.96
CA ALA A 58 11.49 4.24 9.25
C ALA A 58 12.76 3.40 9.06
N GLY A 59 12.71 2.37 8.20
CA GLY A 59 13.87 1.54 7.87
C GLY A 59 15.02 2.37 7.27
N LEU A 60 14.70 3.26 6.31
CA LEU A 60 15.70 4.12 5.68
C LEU A 60 16.30 5.11 6.68
N ALA A 61 15.49 5.69 7.56
CA ALA A 61 15.95 6.59 8.62
C ALA A 61 16.93 5.89 9.57
N ILE A 62 16.66 4.64 9.96
CA ILE A 62 17.56 3.85 10.82
C ILE A 62 18.91 3.63 10.14
N VAL A 63 18.92 3.16 8.88
CA VAL A 63 20.16 2.94 8.12
C VAL A 63 20.97 4.23 7.98
N TYR A 64 20.30 5.34 7.73
CA TYR A 64 20.94 6.65 7.64
C TYR A 64 21.59 7.08 8.96
N VAL A 65 20.88 6.94 10.08
CA VAL A 65 21.43 7.25 11.42
C VAL A 65 22.63 6.37 11.74
N VAL A 66 22.55 5.07 11.49
CA VAL A 66 23.69 4.14 11.69
C VAL A 66 24.89 4.58 10.87
N THR A 67 24.66 4.97 9.61
CA THR A 67 25.72 5.46 8.72
C THR A 67 26.36 6.73 9.29
N LEU A 68 25.56 7.71 9.76
CA LEU A 68 26.07 8.93 10.37
C LEU A 68 26.89 8.66 11.63
N LEU A 69 26.48 7.70 12.47
CA LEU A 69 27.21 7.29 13.66
C LEU A 69 28.58 6.69 13.31
N ILE A 70 28.64 5.84 12.28
CA ILE A 70 29.92 5.28 11.80
C ILE A 70 30.84 6.41 11.31
N VAL A 71 30.31 7.33 10.50
CA VAL A 71 31.09 8.46 10.00
C VAL A 71 31.52 9.38 11.15
N LEU A 72 30.71 9.56 12.20
CA LEU A 72 31.05 10.31 13.42
C LEU A 72 32.14 9.63 14.26
N ALA A 73 32.15 8.30 14.35
CA ALA A 73 33.15 7.56 15.11
C ALA A 73 34.49 7.44 14.36
N ALA A 74 34.46 7.48 13.02
CA ALA A 74 35.64 7.38 12.17
C ALA A 74 36.33 8.72 11.89
N ARG A 75 35.77 9.83 12.37
CA ARG A 75 36.35 11.18 12.27
C ARG A 75 36.84 11.64 13.63
#